data_AF-A0A1I1QH97-F1
#
_entry.id   AF-A0A1I1QH97-F1
#
_cell.length_a   1.000
_cell.length_b   1.000
_cell.length_c   1.000
_cell.angle_alpha   90.00
_cell.angle_beta   90.00
_cell.angle_gamma   90.00
#
_symmetry.space_group_name_H-M   'P 1'
#
loop_
_entity.id
_entity.type
_entity.pdbx_description
1 polymer ?
#
loop_
_entity_poly.entity_id
_entity_poly.type
_entity_poly.pdbx_seq_one_letter_code
_entity_poly.pdbx_strand_id
1 'polypeptide(L)'
;MSTPEGFVAVEDLVPGMQVETADNGLQTLLWVGSITMVPPAGDIDGVEAPRLTRISTEAFGPDRPLPDLILGPYARLLYKNVRCMDVLGTASAFVPAEAFRDGLSVIAVSPIAPVRVYHLGFAGQQTLRANGLDVESYHPGPQFGARMDRTTLQLFLSLFPHASGREGFGPMKIPRMTSYEFETLGEL
;
A
#
# COMPACT_ATOMS: atom_id res chain seq x y z
N MET A 1 9.14 10.50 -0.86
CA MET A 1 9.90 9.25 -0.65
C MET A 1 11.36 9.59 -0.43
N SER A 2 12.06 8.89 0.47
CA SER A 2 13.48 9.11 0.74
C SER A 2 14.34 8.37 -0.29
N THR A 3 15.32 9.07 -0.86
CA THR A 3 16.31 8.55 -1.82
C THR A 3 17.71 9.03 -1.38
N PRO A 4 18.82 8.44 -1.88
CA PRO A 4 20.16 8.91 -1.54
C PRO A 4 20.39 10.41 -1.82
N GLU A 5 19.70 10.96 -2.82
CA GLU A 5 19.79 12.36 -3.24
C GLU A 5 18.84 13.29 -2.46
N GLY A 6 18.02 12.75 -1.57
CA GLY A 6 17.05 13.49 -0.75
C GLY A 6 15.60 13.02 -0.94
N PHE A 7 14.65 13.86 -0.53
CA PHE A 7 13.24 13.54 -0.68
C PHE A 7 12.75 13.81 -2.11
N VAL A 8 12.12 12.81 -2.72
CA VAL A 8 11.53 12.87 -4.07
C VAL A 8 10.02 12.63 -3.97
N ALA A 9 9.22 13.39 -4.72
CA ALA A 9 7.77 13.19 -4.79
C ALA A 9 7.45 11.83 -5.43
N VAL A 10 6.31 11.22 -5.11
CA VAL A 10 6.03 9.85 -5.59
C VAL A 10 5.81 9.82 -7.11
N GLU A 11 5.29 10.90 -7.67
CA GLU A 11 5.07 11.12 -9.10
C GLU A 11 6.36 11.30 -9.91
N ASP A 12 7.46 11.68 -9.27
CA ASP A 12 8.76 11.90 -9.92
C ASP A 12 9.65 10.65 -9.87
N LEU A 13 9.23 9.61 -9.14
CA LEU A 13 9.96 8.36 -9.08
C LEU A 13 9.89 7.60 -10.40
N VAL A 14 11.03 7.09 -10.84
CA VAL A 14 11.15 6.25 -12.04
C VAL A 14 11.87 4.94 -11.73
N PRO A 15 11.56 3.83 -12.44
CA PRO A 15 12.30 2.59 -12.30
C PRO A 15 13.81 2.78 -12.47
N GLY A 16 14.60 2.09 -11.65
CA GLY A 16 16.06 2.21 -11.56
C GLY A 16 16.54 3.10 -10.41
N MET A 17 15.69 3.98 -9.87
CA MET A 17 16.05 4.79 -8.70
C MET A 17 16.19 3.94 -7.43
N GLN A 18 17.04 4.37 -6.51
CA GLN A 18 17.17 3.80 -5.17
C GLN A 18 16.21 4.51 -4.22
N VAL A 19 15.36 3.73 -3.53
CA VAL A 19 14.42 4.23 -2.52
C VAL A 19 14.77 3.61 -1.18
N GLU A 20 14.85 4.44 -0.13
CA GLU A 20 15.07 3.96 1.24
C GLU A 20 13.80 3.28 1.75
N THR A 21 13.96 2.05 2.24
CA THR A 21 12.91 1.24 2.85
C THR A 21 13.17 1.08 4.34
N ALA A 22 12.11 0.92 5.15
CA ALA A 22 12.23 0.87 6.61
C ALA A 22 13.05 -0.33 7.10
N ASP A 23 12.94 -1.48 6.43
CA ASP A 23 13.48 -2.75 6.93
C ASP A 23 14.68 -3.29 6.12
N ASN A 24 14.86 -2.84 4.87
CA ASN A 24 15.89 -3.39 3.96
C ASN A 24 16.84 -2.32 3.40
N GLY A 25 16.87 -1.11 3.97
CA GLY A 25 17.71 0.00 3.49
C GLY A 25 17.36 0.42 2.06
N LEU A 26 18.35 0.84 1.28
CA LEU A 26 18.15 1.26 -0.11
C LEU A 26 17.79 0.07 -1.01
N GLN A 27 16.65 0.17 -1.69
CA GLN A 27 16.15 -0.83 -2.63
C GLN A 27 15.92 -0.21 -4.00
N THR A 28 16.23 -0.95 -5.06
CA THR A 28 16.01 -0.50 -6.43
C THR A 28 14.53 -0.59 -6.78
N LEU A 29 13.94 0.54 -7.15
CA LEU A 29 12.59 0.61 -7.67
C LEU A 29 12.54 -0.05 -9.04
N LEU A 30 11.75 -1.11 -9.20
CA LEU A 30 11.69 -1.89 -10.45
C LEU A 30 10.46 -1.57 -11.30
N TRP A 31 9.45 -0.95 -10.70
CA TRP A 31 8.19 -0.64 -11.38
C TRP A 31 7.46 0.50 -10.70
N VAL A 32 6.83 1.34 -11.51
CA VAL A 32 5.90 2.37 -11.07
C VAL A 32 4.62 2.20 -11.86
N GLY A 33 3.57 1.77 -11.18
CA GLY A 33 2.22 1.77 -11.70
C GLY A 33 1.45 2.97 -11.23
N SER A 34 0.40 3.35 -11.96
CA SER A 34 -0.56 4.31 -11.45
C SER A 34 -1.96 4.05 -11.98
N ILE A 35 -2.94 4.46 -11.18
CA ILE A 35 -4.34 4.52 -11.59
C ILE A 35 -4.83 5.96 -11.41
N THR A 36 -5.76 6.39 -12.24
CA THR A 36 -6.43 7.68 -12.07
C THR A 36 -7.81 7.42 -11.49
N MET A 37 -8.03 7.89 -10.27
CA MET A 37 -9.34 7.90 -9.63
C MET A 37 -10.07 9.18 -10.01
N VAL A 38 -11.20 9.03 -10.69
CA VAL A 38 -12.06 10.15 -11.10
C VAL A 38 -13.17 10.35 -10.07
N PRO A 39 -13.75 11.56 -9.99
CA PRO A 39 -14.94 11.78 -9.17
C PRO A 39 -16.04 10.78 -9.53
N PRO A 40 -16.71 10.18 -8.54
CA PRO A 40 -17.80 9.27 -8.80
C PRO A 40 -18.90 10.00 -9.57
N ALA A 41 -19.41 9.38 -10.65
CA ALA A 41 -20.50 9.92 -11.46
C ALA A 41 -21.89 9.76 -10.80
N GLY A 42 -21.93 9.37 -9.52
CA GLY A 42 -23.10 8.91 -8.77
C GLY A 42 -22.86 7.51 -8.19
N ASP A 43 -23.73 7.05 -7.29
CA ASP A 43 -23.77 5.65 -6.87
C ASP A 43 -24.32 4.81 -8.04
N ILE A 44 -23.48 3.98 -8.63
CA ILE A 44 -23.90 3.07 -9.70
C ILE A 44 -24.41 1.79 -9.02
N ASP A 45 -25.71 1.52 -9.09
CA ASP A 45 -26.34 0.25 -8.69
C ASP A 45 -25.98 -0.26 -7.28
N GLY A 46 -25.88 0.63 -6.29
CA GLY A 46 -25.56 0.27 -4.90
C GLY A 46 -24.13 -0.23 -4.68
N VAL A 47 -23.27 -0.15 -5.69
CA VAL A 47 -21.83 -0.40 -5.57
C VAL A 47 -21.17 0.90 -5.17
N GLU A 48 -20.72 0.95 -3.92
CA GLU A 48 -20.00 2.09 -3.40
C GLU A 48 -18.67 2.28 -4.13
N ALA A 49 -18.46 3.47 -4.69
CA ALA A 49 -17.24 3.77 -5.42
C ALA A 49 -16.01 3.62 -4.49
N PRO A 50 -14.89 3.06 -4.97
CA PRO A 50 -13.69 2.95 -4.15
C PRO A 50 -13.23 4.34 -3.70
N ARG A 51 -13.01 4.49 -2.39
CA ARG A 51 -12.62 5.77 -1.78
C ARG A 51 -11.15 5.80 -1.42
N LEU A 52 -10.60 7.00 -1.45
CA LEU A 52 -9.27 7.28 -0.90
C LEU A 52 -9.37 7.31 0.63
N THR A 53 -8.27 7.03 1.31
CA THR A 53 -8.16 7.23 2.76
C THR A 53 -7.26 8.43 3.01
N ARG A 54 -7.80 9.51 3.59
CA ARG A 54 -7.00 10.64 4.07
C ARG A 54 -6.65 10.40 5.53
N ILE A 55 -5.37 10.52 5.83
CA ILE A 55 -4.82 10.50 7.18
C ILE A 55 -4.33 11.91 7.47
N SER A 56 -4.98 12.55 8.43
CA SER A 56 -4.69 13.93 8.82
C SER A 56 -3.34 14.00 9.54
N THR A 57 -2.68 15.14 9.45
CA THR A 57 -1.41 15.43 10.09
C THR A 57 -1.42 15.00 11.57
N GLU A 58 -0.37 14.31 12.00
CA GLU A 58 -0.15 13.80 13.36
C GLU A 58 -1.20 12.79 13.90
N ALA A 59 -2.06 12.22 13.04
CA ALA A 59 -3.07 11.22 13.44
C ALA A 59 -2.50 9.99 14.17
N PHE A 60 -1.23 9.65 13.92
CA PHE A 60 -0.50 8.53 14.54
C PHE A 60 0.65 9.00 15.44
N GLY A 61 0.56 10.23 15.95
CA GLY A 61 1.55 10.87 16.81
C GLY A 61 2.40 11.92 16.09
N PRO A 62 3.38 12.52 16.80
CA PRO A 62 4.22 13.58 16.24
C PRO A 62 4.88 13.16 14.93
N ASP A 63 4.82 14.04 13.93
CA ASP A 63 5.33 13.84 12.57
C ASP A 63 4.73 12.64 11.80
N ARG A 64 3.57 12.11 12.21
CA ARG A 64 2.97 10.88 11.65
C ARG A 64 1.47 11.03 11.33
N PRO A 65 1.10 11.35 10.08
CA PRO A 65 1.95 11.87 9.02
C PRO A 65 2.23 13.37 9.18
N LEU A 66 3.23 13.90 8.48
CA LEU A 66 3.43 15.35 8.31
C LEU A 66 3.94 15.64 6.88
N PRO A 67 3.18 16.33 6.01
CA PRO A 67 1.77 16.74 6.16
C PRO A 67 0.80 15.53 6.01
N ASP A 68 -0.50 15.81 5.90
CA ASP A 68 -1.54 14.82 5.55
C ASP A 68 -1.07 13.82 4.48
N LEU A 69 -1.48 12.56 4.64
CA LEU A 69 -1.21 11.50 3.68
C LEU A 69 -2.52 11.00 3.08
N ILE A 70 -2.61 10.99 1.74
CA ILE A 70 -3.74 10.41 1.01
C ILE A 70 -3.30 9.10 0.39
N LEU A 71 -4.04 8.03 0.66
CA LEU A 71 -3.75 6.69 0.18
C LEU A 71 -4.87 6.16 -0.71
N GLY A 72 -4.48 5.34 -1.68
CA GLY A 72 -5.40 4.58 -2.53
C GLY A 72 -6.23 3.55 -1.75
N PRO A 73 -7.35 3.08 -2.32
CA PRO A 73 -8.28 2.15 -1.65
C PRO A 73 -7.64 0.87 -1.11
N TYR A 74 -6.62 0.35 -1.80
CA TYR A 74 -5.97 -0.92 -1.45
C TYR A 74 -4.63 -0.76 -0.73
N ALA A 75 -4.27 0.46 -0.34
CA ALA A 75 -3.05 0.72 0.41
C ALA A 75 -3.13 0.07 1.80
N ARG A 76 -1.98 -0.37 2.30
CA ARG A 76 -1.86 -0.96 3.64
C ARG A 76 -0.81 -0.23 4.46
N LEU A 77 -1.13 -0.01 5.72
CA LEU A 77 -0.21 0.53 6.72
C LEU A 77 0.40 -0.61 7.52
N LEU A 78 1.66 -0.45 7.93
CA LEU A 78 2.30 -1.38 8.83
C LEU A 78 1.77 -1.18 10.25
N TYR A 79 1.08 -2.18 10.76
CA TYR A 79 0.67 -2.26 12.16
C TYR A 79 1.71 -3.06 12.95
N LYS A 80 2.23 -2.46 14.02
CA LYS A 80 3.21 -3.10 14.93
C LYS A 80 2.55 -3.27 16.29
N ASN A 81 2.27 -4.52 16.68
CA ASN A 81 1.68 -4.85 17.98
C ASN A 81 2.11 -6.28 18.39
N VAL A 82 2.50 -6.45 19.65
CA VAL A 82 2.88 -7.76 20.21
C VAL A 82 1.76 -8.81 20.08
N ARG A 83 0.49 -8.40 20.12
CA ARG A 83 -0.67 -9.29 19.91
C ARG A 83 -0.66 -9.99 18.54
N CYS A 84 0.01 -9.41 17.56
CA CYS A 84 0.18 -10.05 16.25
C CYS A 84 1.02 -11.34 16.36
N MET A 85 1.90 -11.48 17.36
CA MET A 85 2.74 -12.66 17.53
C MET A 85 1.90 -13.93 17.70
N ASP A 86 0.83 -13.86 18.51
CA ASP A 86 0.02 -15.03 18.85
C ASP A 86 -0.81 -15.52 17.65
N VAL A 87 -1.22 -14.60 16.77
CA VAL A 87 -2.09 -14.89 15.62
C VAL A 87 -1.29 -15.15 14.33
N LEU A 88 -0.20 -14.43 14.12
CA LEU A 88 0.55 -14.40 12.85
C LEU A 88 1.99 -14.91 12.96
N GLY A 89 2.50 -15.14 14.18
CA GLY A 89 3.91 -15.50 14.40
C GLY A 89 4.89 -14.36 14.19
N THR A 90 4.42 -13.12 14.04
CA THR A 90 5.21 -11.89 13.86
C THR A 90 4.55 -10.73 14.58
N ALA A 91 5.35 -9.81 15.12
CA ALA A 91 4.87 -8.65 15.87
C ALA A 91 4.36 -7.50 14.97
N SER A 92 4.17 -7.79 13.68
CA SER A 92 3.71 -6.82 12.70
C SER A 92 2.94 -7.45 11.54
N ALA A 93 2.03 -6.67 10.97
CA ALA A 93 1.28 -7.01 9.78
C ALA A 93 0.90 -5.77 8.98
N PHE A 94 0.73 -5.93 7.67
CA PHE A 94 0.13 -4.90 6.82
C PHE A 94 -1.39 -4.96 6.89
N VAL A 95 -2.01 -3.86 7.31
CA VAL A 95 -3.46 -3.73 7.53
C VAL A 95 -4.00 -2.72 6.52
N PRO A 96 -5.17 -2.95 5.88
CA PRO A 96 -5.83 -1.98 5.02
C PRO A 96 -5.91 -0.61 5.69
N ALA A 97 -5.49 0.45 4.99
CA ALA A 97 -5.51 1.80 5.55
C ALA A 97 -6.93 2.22 5.98
N GLU A 98 -7.96 1.68 5.33
CA GLU A 98 -9.35 1.92 5.71
C GLU A 98 -9.79 1.31 7.03
N ALA A 99 -9.11 0.27 7.54
CA ALA A 99 -9.43 -0.34 8.82
C ALA A 99 -9.08 0.60 10.00
N PHE A 100 -8.28 1.65 9.76
CA PHE A 100 -7.93 2.66 10.75
C PHE A 100 -8.92 3.84 10.78
N ARG A 101 -9.99 3.82 9.99
CA ARG A 101 -10.95 4.92 9.92
C ARG A 101 -11.62 5.14 11.28
N ASP A 102 -11.49 6.35 11.80
CA ASP A 102 -12.08 6.80 13.06
C ASP A 102 -13.18 7.86 12.85
N GLY A 103 -13.37 8.32 11.61
CA GLY A 103 -14.32 9.38 11.26
C GLY A 103 -13.84 10.79 11.64
N LEU A 104 -12.63 10.93 12.18
CA LEU A 104 -12.06 12.19 12.66
C LEU A 104 -10.73 12.49 11.96
N SER A 105 -9.69 11.71 12.27
CA SER A 105 -8.32 11.92 11.80
C SER A 105 -8.00 11.05 10.59
N VAL A 106 -8.59 9.86 10.50
CA VAL A 106 -8.50 8.93 9.37
C VAL A 106 -9.88 8.78 8.76
N ILE A 107 -10.06 9.32 7.55
CA ILE A 107 -11.38 9.40 6.92
C ILE A 107 -11.37 8.91 5.48
N ALA A 108 -12.52 8.43 5.02
CA ALA A 108 -12.76 8.16 3.61
C ALA A 108 -12.99 9.48 2.87
N VAL A 109 -12.34 9.67 1.72
CA VAL A 109 -12.54 10.84 0.85
C VAL A 109 -12.77 10.42 -0.59
N SER A 110 -13.68 11.11 -1.25
CA SER A 110 -13.91 10.97 -2.69
C SER A 110 -13.14 12.08 -3.42
N PRO A 111 -12.44 11.78 -4.52
CA PRO A 111 -11.79 12.81 -5.32
C PRO A 111 -12.85 13.75 -5.92
N ILE A 112 -12.63 15.06 -5.82
CA ILE A 112 -13.46 16.10 -6.47
C ILE A 112 -12.98 16.45 -7.89
N ALA A 113 -11.77 16.00 -8.24
CA ALA A 113 -11.17 16.06 -9.57
C ALA A 113 -10.31 14.79 -9.77
N PRO A 114 -9.91 14.41 -10.99
CA PRO A 114 -9.06 13.24 -11.20
C PRO A 114 -7.79 13.28 -10.34
N VAL A 115 -7.58 12.25 -9.53
CA VAL A 115 -6.40 12.07 -8.67
C VAL A 115 -5.62 10.84 -9.12
N ARG A 116 -4.31 10.97 -9.29
CA ARG A 116 -3.45 9.84 -9.60
C ARG A 116 -2.94 9.18 -8.32
N VAL A 117 -3.12 7.87 -8.22
CA VAL A 117 -2.59 7.03 -7.15
C VAL A 117 -1.48 6.18 -7.72
N TYR A 118 -0.35 6.11 -7.02
CA TYR A 118 0.85 5.43 -7.49
C TYR A 118 1.11 4.13 -6.72
N HIS A 119 1.70 3.16 -7.40
CA HIS A 119 2.12 1.88 -6.86
C HIS A 119 3.60 1.67 -7.17
N LEU A 120 4.40 1.39 -6.16
CA LEU A 120 5.85 1.20 -6.30
C LEU A 120 6.18 -0.28 -6.12
N GLY A 121 6.81 -0.90 -7.13
CA GLY A 121 7.18 -2.32 -7.14
C GLY A 121 8.68 -2.54 -7.04
N PHE A 122 9.07 -3.56 -6.29
CA PHE A 122 10.46 -3.94 -5.99
C PHE A 122 10.62 -5.45 -6.19
N ALA A 123 11.84 -5.98 -6.04
CA ALA A 123 12.13 -7.43 -6.12
C ALA A 123 11.55 -8.28 -4.96
N GLY A 124 10.66 -7.69 -4.16
CA GLY A 124 10.17 -8.22 -2.90
C GLY A 124 9.20 -7.22 -2.27
N GLN A 125 8.40 -7.68 -1.31
CA GLN A 125 7.60 -6.78 -0.48
C GLN A 125 8.53 -5.85 0.33
N GLN A 126 8.25 -4.55 0.29
CA GLN A 126 8.99 -3.52 1.02
C GLN A 126 8.06 -2.69 1.89
N THR A 127 8.63 -2.14 2.96
CA THR A 127 8.00 -1.12 3.81
C THR A 127 8.54 0.24 3.39
N LEU A 128 7.66 1.08 2.83
CA LEU A 128 7.97 2.42 2.35
C LEU A 128 7.58 3.45 3.40
N ARG A 129 8.40 4.50 3.58
CA ARG A 129 8.08 5.60 4.48
C ARG A 129 7.49 6.77 3.71
N ALA A 130 6.18 6.94 3.82
CA ALA A 130 5.40 8.00 3.17
C ALA A 130 4.90 8.99 4.23
N ASN A 131 5.39 10.23 4.17
CA ASN A 131 5.09 11.31 5.13
C ASN A 131 5.19 10.87 6.60
N GLY A 132 6.12 9.97 6.96
CA GLY A 132 6.29 9.48 8.33
C GLY A 132 5.51 8.19 8.69
N LEU A 133 4.66 7.69 7.79
CA LEU A 133 3.97 6.40 7.96
C LEU A 133 4.63 5.29 7.15
N ASP A 134 4.62 4.09 7.73
CA ASP A 134 5.09 2.85 7.10
C ASP A 134 3.95 2.28 6.24
N VAL A 135 4.13 2.29 4.91
CA VAL A 135 3.15 1.88 3.89
C VAL A 135 3.72 0.71 3.10
N GLU A 136 2.88 -0.25 2.75
CA GLU A 136 3.29 -1.38 1.92
C GLU A 136 3.62 -0.94 0.48
N SER A 137 4.73 -1.44 -0.06
CA SER A 137 4.98 -1.39 -1.50
C SER A 137 3.99 -2.30 -2.25
N TYR A 138 3.94 -2.18 -3.57
CA TYR A 138 3.19 -3.14 -4.37
C TYR A 138 3.80 -4.54 -4.23
N HIS A 139 2.97 -5.50 -3.85
CA HIS A 139 3.25 -6.92 -3.91
C HIS A 139 1.94 -7.67 -4.19
N PRO A 140 1.86 -8.59 -5.16
CA PRO A 140 0.59 -9.19 -5.56
C PRO A 140 0.07 -10.22 -4.54
N GLY A 141 0.90 -10.61 -3.56
CA GLY A 141 0.53 -11.47 -2.45
C GLY A 141 0.63 -12.97 -2.77
N PRO A 142 0.49 -13.84 -1.76
CA PRO A 142 0.75 -15.28 -1.91
C PRO A 142 -0.33 -16.02 -2.71
N GLN A 143 -1.55 -15.48 -2.80
CA GLN A 143 -2.63 -16.05 -3.63
C GLN A 143 -2.62 -15.55 -5.09
N PHE A 144 -1.66 -14.68 -5.45
CA PHE A 144 -1.55 -14.11 -6.80
C PHE A 144 -1.62 -15.17 -7.89
N GLY A 145 -2.47 -15.02 -8.91
CA GLY A 145 -2.51 -15.97 -10.03
C GLY A 145 -3.10 -17.35 -9.70
N ALA A 146 -3.51 -17.63 -8.46
CA ALA A 146 -4.11 -18.93 -8.10
C ALA A 146 -5.46 -19.19 -8.80
N ARG A 147 -6.16 -18.13 -9.22
CA ARG A 147 -7.45 -18.19 -9.92
C ARG A 147 -7.39 -17.59 -11.33
N MET A 148 -6.21 -17.25 -11.83
CA MET A 148 -6.04 -16.71 -13.18
C MET A 148 -5.77 -17.86 -14.15
N ASP A 149 -6.41 -17.83 -15.32
CA ASP A 149 -5.96 -18.68 -16.42
C ASP A 149 -4.59 -18.18 -16.94
N ARG A 150 -3.97 -18.99 -17.80
CA ARG A 150 -2.63 -18.69 -18.34
C ARG A 150 -2.59 -17.36 -19.10
N THR A 151 -3.64 -17.06 -19.87
CA THR A 151 -3.72 -15.85 -20.70
C THR A 151 -3.83 -14.60 -19.83
N THR A 152 -4.69 -14.61 -18.82
CA THR A 152 -4.89 -13.52 -17.86
C THR A 152 -3.62 -13.29 -17.06
N LEU A 153 -2.95 -14.37 -16.62
CA LEU A 153 -1.68 -14.27 -15.92
C LEU A 153 -0.60 -13.62 -16.80
N GLN A 154 -0.47 -14.04 -18.06
CA GLN A 154 0.50 -13.44 -18.99
C GLN A 154 0.19 -11.97 -19.27
N LEU A 155 -1.09 -11.62 -19.49
CA LEU A 155 -1.49 -10.23 -19.69
C LEU A 155 -1.15 -9.37 -18.47
N PHE A 156 -1.44 -9.87 -17.28
CA PHE A 156 -1.10 -9.18 -16.05
C PHE A 156 0.42 -9.02 -15.89
N LEU A 157 1.19 -10.10 -16.07
CA LEU A 157 2.65 -10.06 -15.97
C LEU A 157 3.29 -9.11 -17.00
N SER A 158 2.66 -8.91 -18.17
CA SER A 158 3.12 -7.93 -19.16
C SER A 158 3.15 -6.48 -18.65
N LEU A 159 2.42 -6.18 -17.57
CA LEU A 159 2.45 -4.87 -16.90
C LEU A 159 3.73 -4.66 -16.06
N PHE A 160 4.50 -5.72 -15.79
CA PHE A 160 5.65 -5.72 -14.86
C PHE A 160 6.92 -6.15 -15.60
N PRO A 161 7.76 -5.21 -16.07
CA PRO A 161 8.97 -5.55 -16.83
C PRO A 161 9.96 -6.45 -16.09
N HIS A 162 9.96 -6.41 -14.76
CA HIS A 162 10.88 -7.17 -13.91
C HIS A 162 10.35 -8.56 -13.52
N ALA A 163 9.09 -8.90 -13.82
CA ALA A 163 8.47 -10.15 -13.39
C ALA A 163 8.06 -11.03 -14.57
N SER A 164 8.84 -12.07 -14.85
CA SER A 164 8.51 -13.10 -15.85
C SER A 164 7.56 -14.19 -15.31
N GLY A 165 7.30 -14.17 -14.01
CA GLY A 165 6.51 -15.13 -13.27
C GLY A 165 6.27 -14.64 -11.85
N ARG A 166 5.69 -15.49 -11.00
CA ARG A 166 5.31 -15.13 -9.63
C ARG A 166 6.53 -14.84 -8.75
N GLU A 167 7.60 -15.58 -9.00
CA GLU A 167 8.90 -15.44 -8.36
C GLU A 167 9.55 -14.07 -8.57
N GLY A 168 9.19 -13.36 -9.65
CA GLY A 168 9.69 -12.01 -9.92
C GLY A 168 9.26 -10.95 -8.90
N PHE A 169 8.25 -11.25 -8.08
CA PHE A 169 7.81 -10.37 -7.00
C PHE A 169 8.46 -10.68 -5.65
N GLY A 170 9.28 -11.75 -5.56
CA GLY A 170 9.90 -12.19 -4.32
C GLY A 170 8.91 -12.74 -3.28
N PRO A 171 9.39 -13.08 -2.08
CA PRO A 171 8.54 -13.51 -0.98
C PRO A 171 7.83 -12.32 -0.31
N MET A 172 6.60 -12.55 0.17
CA MET A 172 5.93 -11.65 1.11
C MET A 172 6.48 -11.90 2.52
N LYS A 173 7.29 -10.98 3.03
CA LYS A 173 7.99 -11.12 4.32
C LYS A 173 7.10 -10.79 5.53
N ILE A 174 6.24 -9.78 5.38
CA ILE A 174 5.31 -9.31 6.40
C ILE A 174 3.90 -9.76 5.99
N PRO A 175 3.18 -10.51 6.84
CA PRO A 175 1.83 -10.95 6.55
C PRO A 175 0.86 -9.77 6.44
N ARG A 176 -0.28 -10.01 5.82
CA ARG A 176 -1.39 -9.06 5.74
C ARG A 176 -2.52 -9.52 6.65
N MET A 177 -3.20 -8.58 7.26
CA MET A 177 -4.52 -8.81 7.87
C MET A 177 -5.60 -8.22 6.98
N THR A 178 -6.81 -8.76 7.12
CA THR A 178 -8.05 -8.11 6.70
C THR A 178 -8.51 -7.08 7.74
N SER A 179 -9.42 -6.18 7.37
CA SER A 179 -10.01 -5.23 8.33
C SER A 179 -10.69 -5.94 9.49
N TYR A 180 -11.39 -7.06 9.21
CA TYR A 180 -12.05 -7.88 10.22
C TYR A 180 -11.07 -8.51 11.24
N GLU A 181 -9.96 -9.10 10.75
CA GLU A 181 -8.92 -9.64 11.63
C GLU A 181 -8.30 -8.57 12.52
N PHE A 182 -8.08 -7.36 11.96
CA PHE A 182 -7.55 -6.22 12.70
C PHE A 182 -8.51 -5.74 13.80
N GLU A 183 -9.80 -5.60 13.49
CA GLU A 183 -10.83 -5.21 14.46
C GLU A 183 -10.92 -6.22 15.61
N THR A 184 -10.96 -7.52 15.28
CA THR A 184 -11.04 -8.61 16.27
C THR A 184 -9.82 -8.65 17.19
N LEU A 185 -8.62 -8.29 16.69
CA LEU A 185 -7.40 -8.23 17.50
C LEU A 185 -7.39 -7.07 18.52
N GLY A 186 -8.12 -5.99 18.22
CA GLY A 186 -8.30 -4.84 19.10
C GLY A 186 -9.19 -5.12 20.30
N GLU A 187 -10.14 -6.06 20.17
CA GLU A 187 -11.10 -6.43 21.22
C GLU A 187 -10.55 -7.43 22.26
N LEU A 188 -9.43 -8.08 21.96
CA LEU A 188 -8.67 -8.93 22.89
C LEU A 188 -7.87 -8.10 23.92
#